data_AF-A0A355ALW9-F1
#
_entry.id   AF-A0A355ALW9-F1
#
_cell.length_a   1.000
_cell.length_b   1.000
_cell.length_c   1.000
_cell.angle_alpha   90.00
_cell.angle_beta   90.00
_cell.angle_gamma   90.00
#
_symmetry.space_group_name_H-M   'P 1'
#
loop_
_entity.id
_entity.type
_entity.pdbx_description
1 polymer ?
#
loop_
_entity_poly.entity_id
_entity_poly.type
_entity_poly.pdbx_seq_one_letter_code
_entity_poly.pdbx_strand_id
1 'polypeptide(L)'
;GDGETSDVESHILDSCNFTRNDPLTLLFFPFSIRYHALHHLFPSLPYHNLAGAHTYLIQHLPETSPYRGLDRPGWWVVAKRTIFGGERAATATS
;
A
#
# COMPACT_ATOMS: atom_id res chain seq x y z
N GLY A 1 -13.42 -1.77 11.48
CA GLY A 1 -13.75 -0.34 11.46
C GLY A 1 -14.92 -0.11 12.37
N ASP A 2 -14.90 0.99 13.10
CA ASP A 2 -16.01 1.62 13.83
C ASP A 2 -17.09 2.21 12.90
N GLY A 3 -16.77 2.38 11.61
CA GLY A 3 -17.74 2.81 10.59
C GLY A 3 -17.84 4.33 10.45
N GLU A 4 -16.91 5.05 11.05
CA GLU A 4 -16.81 6.51 10.97
C GLU A 4 -16.40 6.98 9.57
N THR A 5 -16.85 8.19 9.20
CA THR A 5 -16.46 8.83 7.93
C THR A 5 -14.96 9.12 7.94
N SER A 6 -14.26 8.63 6.92
CA SER A 6 -12.82 8.87 6.76
C SER A 6 -12.56 9.76 5.54
N ASP A 7 -11.59 10.66 5.66
CA ASP A 7 -11.19 11.54 4.56
C ASP A 7 -10.45 10.74 3.46
N VAL A 8 -10.43 11.29 2.23
CA VAL A 8 -9.78 10.66 1.07
C VAL A 8 -8.30 10.37 1.34
N GLU A 9 -7.59 11.26 2.03
CA GLU A 9 -6.19 11.03 2.39
C GLU A 9 -6.05 9.80 3.31
N SER A 10 -6.88 9.71 4.34
CA SER A 10 -6.91 8.57 5.27
C SER A 10 -7.23 7.25 4.56
N HIS A 11 -8.16 7.26 3.60
CA HIS A 11 -8.47 6.09 2.78
C HIS A 11 -7.28 5.61 1.94
N ILE A 12 -6.51 6.55 1.38
CA ILE A 12 -5.30 6.23 0.60
C ILE A 12 -4.20 5.69 1.52
N LEU A 13 -4.03 6.29 2.70
CA LEU A 13 -3.02 5.86 3.69
C LEU A 13 -3.33 4.51 4.34
N ASP A 14 -4.60 4.11 4.40
CA ASP A 14 -5.03 2.76 4.82
C ASP A 14 -4.85 1.71 3.70
N SER A 15 -4.49 2.14 2.49
CA SER A 15 -4.14 1.23 1.38
C SER A 15 -2.65 0.88 1.38
N CYS A 16 -2.25 -0.13 0.60
CA CYS A 16 -0.84 -0.49 0.43
C CYS A 16 -0.49 -0.94 -0.99
N ASN A 17 0.80 -0.92 -1.30
CA ASN A 17 1.37 -1.57 -2.47
C ASN A 17 2.24 -2.76 -2.05
N PHE A 18 2.11 -3.90 -2.71
CA PHE A 18 3.02 -5.04 -2.58
C PHE A 18 4.00 -5.04 -3.76
N THR A 19 5.19 -4.47 -3.55
CA THR A 19 6.14 -4.16 -4.64
C THR A 19 7.11 -5.30 -4.92
N ARG A 20 7.17 -6.32 -4.05
CA ARG A 20 8.02 -7.50 -4.24
C ARG A 20 7.32 -8.57 -5.11
N ASN A 21 8.07 -9.16 -6.03
CA ASN A 21 7.65 -10.32 -6.82
C ASN A 21 7.88 -11.64 -6.06
N ASP A 22 7.35 -11.78 -4.85
CA ASP A 22 7.37 -13.09 -4.18
C ASP A 22 6.23 -13.98 -4.67
N PRO A 23 6.40 -15.32 -4.74
CA PRO A 23 5.41 -16.21 -5.34
C PRO A 23 4.02 -16.12 -4.70
N LEU A 24 3.93 -15.84 -3.40
CA LEU A 24 2.64 -15.72 -2.71
C LEU A 24 1.96 -14.40 -3.05
N THR A 25 2.70 -13.29 -3.10
CA THR A 25 2.17 -12.02 -3.61
C THR A 25 1.72 -12.17 -5.06
N LEU A 26 2.44 -12.90 -5.91
CA LEU A 26 1.98 -13.17 -7.28
C LEU A 26 0.70 -14.02 -7.33
N LEU A 27 0.57 -15.00 -6.42
CA LEU A 27 -0.57 -15.91 -6.35
C LEU A 27 -1.84 -15.21 -5.84
N PHE A 28 -1.74 -14.46 -4.75
CA PHE A 28 -2.88 -13.78 -4.13
C PHE A 28 -3.16 -12.40 -4.73
N PHE A 29 -2.15 -11.75 -5.32
CA PHE A 29 -2.24 -10.43 -5.94
C PHE A 29 -1.69 -10.43 -7.38
N PRO A 30 -2.28 -11.23 -8.29
CA PRO A 30 -1.81 -11.30 -9.68
C PRO A 30 -1.98 -9.95 -10.39
N PHE A 31 -1.04 -9.64 -11.28
CA PHE A 31 -1.04 -8.37 -12.04
C PHE A 31 -0.91 -7.13 -11.15
N SER A 32 -1.56 -6.05 -11.54
CA SER A 32 -1.39 -4.72 -10.95
C SER A 32 -2.23 -4.46 -9.73
N ILE A 33 -3.03 -5.43 -9.28
CA ILE A 33 -3.82 -5.29 -8.04
C ILE A 33 -2.91 -5.19 -6.80
N ARG A 34 -1.64 -5.58 -6.94
CA ARG A 34 -0.60 -5.33 -5.95
C ARG A 34 -0.29 -3.85 -5.75
N TYR A 35 -0.64 -2.97 -6.69
CA TYR A 35 -0.45 -1.52 -6.59
C TYR A 35 -1.76 -0.84 -6.18
N HIS A 36 -2.43 -1.37 -5.16
CA HIS A 36 -3.78 -0.96 -4.78
C HIS A 36 -3.84 0.50 -4.32
N ALA A 37 -2.89 0.95 -3.50
CA ALA A 37 -2.82 2.34 -3.09
C ALA A 37 -2.56 3.29 -4.26
N LEU A 38 -1.71 2.88 -5.21
CA LEU A 38 -1.48 3.66 -6.43
C LEU A 38 -2.72 3.72 -7.34
N HIS A 39 -3.50 2.65 -7.41
CA HIS A 39 -4.75 2.65 -8.15
C HIS A 39 -5.76 3.64 -7.56
N HIS A 40 -5.86 3.73 -6.23
CA HIS A 40 -6.71 4.73 -5.59
C HIS A 40 -6.23 6.16 -5.81
N LEU A 41 -4.91 6.37 -5.92
CA LEU A 41 -4.35 7.69 -6.24
C LEU A 41 -4.60 8.11 -7.70
N PHE A 42 -4.57 7.15 -8.63
CA PHE A 42 -4.79 7.38 -10.07
C PHE A 42 -5.76 6.35 -10.66
N PRO A 43 -7.07 6.42 -10.36
CA PRO A 43 -8.04 5.39 -10.75
C PRO A 43 -8.19 5.26 -12.27
N SER A 44 -7.93 6.34 -13.01
CA SER A 44 -7.98 6.37 -14.48
C SER A 44 -6.74 5.79 -15.16
N LEU A 45 -5.65 5.51 -14.42
CA LEU A 45 -4.44 4.96 -14.99
C LEU A 45 -4.66 3.46 -15.33
N PRO A 46 -4.38 3.01 -16.57
CA PRO A 46 -4.56 1.61 -16.92
C PRO A 46 -3.73 0.69 -16.03
N TYR A 47 -4.31 -0.44 -15.61
CA TYR A 47 -3.66 -1.36 -14.67
C TYR A 47 -2.24 -1.75 -15.10
N HIS A 48 -2.03 -2.06 -16.38
CA HIS A 48 -0.70 -2.46 -16.89
C HIS A 48 0.38 -1.36 -16.77
N ASN A 49 -0.03 -0.10 -16.60
CA ASN A 49 0.89 1.04 -16.39
C ASN A 49 1.23 1.30 -14.92
N LEU A 50 0.52 0.67 -13.97
CA LEU A 50 0.74 0.93 -12.54
C LEU A 50 2.15 0.57 -12.07
N ALA A 51 2.75 -0.50 -12.60
CA ALA A 51 4.13 -0.85 -12.28
C ALA A 51 5.12 0.23 -12.74
N GLY A 52 4.96 0.72 -13.98
CA GLY A 52 5.79 1.80 -14.52
C GLY A 52 5.60 3.12 -13.78
N ALA A 53 4.36 3.47 -13.44
CA ALA A 53 4.05 4.65 -12.65
C ALA A 53 4.64 4.57 -11.23
N HIS A 54 4.56 3.40 -10.58
CA HIS A 54 5.21 3.17 -9.29
C HIS A 54 6.72 3.43 -9.37
N THR A 55 7.40 2.83 -10.36
CA THR A 55 8.84 3.06 -10.59
C THR A 55 9.15 4.54 -10.81
N TYR A 56 8.35 5.22 -11.64
CA TYR A 56 8.50 6.66 -11.88
C TYR A 56 8.38 7.49 -10.60
N LEU A 57 7.38 7.21 -9.77
CA LEU A 57 7.15 7.94 -8.51
C LEU A 57 8.27 7.70 -7.50
N ILE A 58 8.75 6.47 -7.34
CA ILE A 58 9.90 6.18 -6.46
C ILE A 58 11.18 6.87 -6.94
N GLN A 59 11.35 7.09 -8.25
CA GLN A 59 12.53 7.79 -8.76
C GLN A 59 12.47 9.31 -8.57
N HIS A 60 11.27 9.91 -8.61
CA HIS A 60 11.11 11.36 -8.67
C HIS A 60 10.59 12.00 -7.39
N LEU A 61 9.94 11.24 -6.50
CA LEU A 61 9.45 11.77 -5.22
C LEU A 61 10.57 11.81 -4.17
N PRO A 62 10.58 12.81 -3.27
CA PRO A 62 11.52 12.85 -2.16
C PRO A 62 11.34 11.66 -1.22
N GLU A 63 12.38 11.31 -0.47
CA GLU A 63 12.35 10.21 0.52
C GLU A 63 11.28 10.43 1.61
N THR A 64 10.91 11.69 1.88
CA THR A 64 9.87 12.08 2.84
C THR A 64 8.45 11.97 2.29
N SER A 65 8.26 11.55 1.04
CA SER A 65 6.93 11.46 0.45
C SER A 65 6.07 10.39 1.14
N PRO A 66 4.81 10.71 1.54
CA PRO A 66 3.88 9.74 2.10
C PRO A 66 3.66 8.52 1.20
N TYR A 67 3.75 8.70 -0.12
CA TYR A 67 3.60 7.63 -1.11
C TYR A 67 4.60 6.47 -0.89
N ARG A 68 5.85 6.79 -0.54
CA ARG A 68 6.89 5.77 -0.26
C ARG A 68 6.53 4.92 0.96
N GLY A 69 5.78 5.49 1.90
CA GLY A 69 5.27 4.80 3.08
C GLY A 69 4.13 3.81 2.79
N LEU A 70 3.60 3.75 1.57
CA LEU A 70 2.53 2.82 1.18
C LEU A 70 3.07 1.43 0.79
N ASP A 71 4.37 1.31 0.54
CA ASP A 71 4.98 0.05 0.12
C ASP A 71 5.10 -0.93 1.28
N ARG A 72 4.80 -2.20 1.02
CA ARG A 72 4.94 -3.31 1.95
C ARG A 72 5.82 -4.39 1.31
N PRO A 73 6.80 -4.93 2.05
CA PRO A 73 7.84 -5.80 1.50
C PRO A 73 7.35 -7.19 1.04
N GLY A 74 6.12 -7.58 1.37
CA GLY A 74 5.51 -8.84 0.94
C GLY A 74 4.39 -9.29 1.88
N TRP A 75 3.57 -10.24 1.40
CA TRP A 75 2.42 -10.76 2.15
C TRP A 75 2.81 -11.35 3.51
N TRP A 76 3.98 -11.99 3.63
CA TRP A 76 4.44 -12.62 4.88
C TRP A 76 4.60 -11.67 6.06
N VAL A 77 5.05 -10.43 5.82
CA VAL A 77 5.21 -9.44 6.90
C VAL A 77 3.84 -9.01 7.42
N VAL A 78 2.88 -8.81 6.51
CA VAL A 78 1.49 -8.50 6.85
C VAL A 78 0.84 -9.68 7.57
N ALA A 79 0.92 -10.89 7.02
CA ALA A 79 0.37 -12.10 7.61
C ALA A 79 0.92 -12.36 9.01
N LYS A 80 2.24 -12.20 9.23
CA LYS A 80 2.81 -12.30 10.58
C LYS A 80 2.24 -11.24 11.52
N ARG A 81 2.12 -9.99 11.08
CA ARG A 81 1.58 -8.90 11.90
C ARG A 81 0.11 -9.12 12.27
N THR A 82 -0.68 -9.67 11.36
CA THR A 82 -2.10 -9.99 11.58
C THR A 82 -2.27 -11.20 12.49
N ILE A 83 -1.49 -12.27 12.28
CA ILE A 83 -1.64 -13.54 13.02
C ILE A 83 -1.02 -13.46 14.42
N PHE A 84 0.16 -12.85 14.53
CA PHE A 84 0.93 -12.82 15.78
C PHE A 84 0.80 -11.49 16.54
N GLY A 85 0.04 -10.53 16.00
CA GLY A 85 -0.21 -9.24 16.63
C GLY A 85 1.00 -8.34 16.61
N GLY A 86 1.10 -7.44 15.62
CA GLY A 86 1.96 -6.27 15.76
C GLY A 86 1.26 -5.24 16.64
N GLU A 87 1.95 -4.76 17.67
CA GLU A 87 1.47 -3.71 18.57
C GLU A 87 0.82 -2.59 17.73
N ARG A 88 -0.47 -2.32 18.00
CA ARG A 88 -1.08 -1.07 17.58
C ARG A 88 -0.26 0.01 18.27
N ALA A 89 0.56 0.74 17.52
CA ALA A 89 1.13 1.97 18.02
C ALA A 89 -0.05 2.87 18.36
N ALA A 90 -0.38 2.91 19.65
CA ALA A 90 -1.37 3.79 20.21
C ALA A 90 -0.79 5.20 20.12
N THR A 91 -1.05 5.88 19.00
CA THR A 91 -0.81 7.32 18.86
C THR A 91 -2.14 8.03 18.74
N ALA A 92 -2.73 8.28 19.91
CA ALA A 92 -3.71 9.31 20.28
C ALA A 92 -3.87 9.11 21.80
N THR A 93 -3.52 10.01 22.72
CA THR A 93 -3.78 11.45 22.78
C THR A 93 -2.88 12.03 23.88
N SER A 94 -2.31 13.22 23.67
CA SER A 94 -1.95 14.16 24.74
C SER A 94 -2.84 15.38 24.59
#